data_AF-A0A1H0TX51-F1
#
_entry.id   AF-A0A1H0TX51-F1
#
_cell.length_a   1.000
_cell.length_b   1.000
_cell.length_c   1.000
_cell.angle_alpha   90.00
_cell.angle_beta   90.00
_cell.angle_gamma   90.00
#
_symmetry.space_group_name_H-M   'P 1'
#
loop_
_entity.id
_entity.type
_entity.pdbx_description
1 polymer ?
#
loop_
_entity_poly.entity_id
_entity_poly.type
_entity_poly.pdbx_seq_one_letter_code
_entity_poly.pdbx_strand_id
1 'polypeptide(L)'
;MDFWEQIAIGFIGTVAGATIALLSNWLASRSQAHFKEAAALNGLLLDLSLKRALNVGTPLIADLRATAADFGRCKESVLDTRGLIREARIQLTPNSGAFDHLARMAGACNLFLHKSGIKPEKYQFYLAVLQSQLDDEARSLATSKRVTYRSPGKSAYLSAMD
;
A
#
# COMPACT_ATOMS: atom_id res chain seq x y z
N MET A 1 -55.82 -29.31 -18.21
CA MET A 1 -54.89 -28.25 -17.79
C MET A 1 -53.83 -28.95 -16.98
N ASP A 2 -52.67 -29.12 -17.60
CA ASP A 2 -51.71 -30.14 -17.20
C ASP A 2 -50.82 -29.63 -16.06
N PHE A 3 -50.75 -30.44 -15.01
CA PHE A 3 -49.83 -30.31 -13.88
C PHE A 3 -48.37 -30.05 -14.31
N TRP A 4 -48.00 -30.51 -15.50
CA TRP A 4 -46.70 -30.29 -16.13
C TRP A 4 -46.44 -28.84 -16.61
N GLU A 5 -47.47 -28.09 -17.02
CA GLU A 5 -47.30 -26.68 -17.41
C GLU A 5 -47.08 -25.77 -16.18
N GLN A 6 -47.71 -26.08 -15.04
CA GLN A 6 -47.51 -25.32 -13.80
C GLN A 6 -46.13 -25.54 -13.17
N ILE A 7 -45.58 -26.74 -13.27
CA ILE A 7 -44.22 -27.05 -12.79
C ILE A 7 -43.17 -26.35 -13.68
N ALA A 8 -43.37 -26.31 -15.00
CA ALA A 8 -42.46 -25.64 -15.93
C ALA A 8 -42.36 -24.12 -15.64
N ILE A 9 -43.48 -23.45 -15.37
CA ILE A 9 -43.49 -22.00 -15.09
C ILE A 9 -42.91 -21.69 -13.69
N GLY A 10 -43.11 -22.58 -12.71
CA GLY A 10 -42.58 -22.43 -11.35
C GLY A 10 -41.06 -22.69 -11.21
N PHE A 11 -40.49 -23.62 -11.97
CA PHE A 11 -39.06 -23.97 -11.90
C PHE A 11 -38.15 -23.00 -12.66
N ILE A 12 -38.63 -22.42 -13.76
CA ILE A 12 -37.83 -21.48 -14.57
C ILE A 12 -37.54 -20.20 -13.77
N GLY A 13 -38.48 -19.75 -12.91
CA GLY A 13 -38.29 -18.55 -12.10
C GLY A 13 -37.25 -18.68 -10.98
N THR A 14 -37.23 -19.82 -10.27
CA THR A 14 -36.33 -20.04 -9.11
C THR A 14 -34.90 -20.41 -9.53
N VAL A 15 -34.72 -21.19 -10.60
CA VAL A 15 -33.37 -21.52 -11.12
C VAL A 15 -32.73 -20.31 -11.81
N ALA A 16 -33.52 -19.48 -12.52
CA ALA A 16 -33.02 -18.23 -13.10
C ALA A 16 -32.66 -17.20 -12.02
N GLY A 17 -33.48 -17.06 -10.97
CA GLY A 17 -33.19 -16.15 -9.85
C GLY A 17 -31.91 -16.50 -9.09
N ALA A 18 -31.70 -17.80 -8.79
CA ALA A 18 -30.50 -18.27 -8.11
C ALA A 18 -29.23 -18.11 -8.96
N THR A 19 -29.29 -18.34 -10.27
CA THR A 19 -28.14 -18.14 -11.18
C THR A 19 -27.78 -16.67 -11.36
N ILE A 20 -28.77 -15.77 -11.46
CA ILE A 20 -28.56 -14.32 -11.49
C ILE A 20 -27.99 -13.82 -10.15
N ALA A 21 -28.48 -14.32 -9.01
CA ALA A 21 -27.95 -13.99 -7.68
C ALA A 21 -26.49 -14.48 -7.50
N LEU A 22 -26.16 -15.68 -7.97
CA LEU A 22 -24.80 -16.22 -7.89
C LEU A 22 -23.84 -15.47 -8.80
N LEU A 23 -24.24 -15.15 -10.03
CA LEU A 23 -23.44 -14.36 -10.98
C LEU A 23 -23.24 -12.93 -10.47
N SER A 24 -24.29 -12.28 -9.97
CA SER A 24 -24.18 -10.93 -9.40
C SER A 24 -23.29 -10.92 -8.16
N ASN A 25 -23.39 -11.92 -7.28
CA ASN A 25 -22.52 -12.05 -6.11
C ASN A 25 -21.04 -12.29 -6.49
N TRP A 26 -20.78 -13.08 -7.54
CA TRP A 26 -19.41 -13.31 -8.05
C TRP A 26 -18.79 -12.05 -8.69
N LEU A 27 -19.56 -11.33 -9.52
CA LEU A 27 -19.12 -10.05 -10.09
C LEU A 27 -18.94 -8.97 -9.03
N ALA A 28 -19.86 -8.88 -8.07
CA ALA A 28 -19.80 -7.94 -6.96
C ALA A 28 -18.59 -8.21 -6.06
N SER A 29 -18.35 -9.46 -5.67
CA SER A 29 -17.19 -9.84 -4.84
C SER A 29 -15.85 -9.54 -5.52
N ARG A 30 -15.74 -9.78 -6.84
CA ARG A 30 -14.52 -9.46 -7.59
C ARG A 30 -14.28 -7.96 -7.69
N SER A 31 -15.33 -7.18 -7.95
CA SER A 31 -15.26 -5.72 -7.98
C SER A 31 -14.87 -5.16 -6.60
N GLN A 32 -15.52 -5.65 -5.54
CA GLN A 32 -15.27 -5.23 -4.17
C GLN A 32 -13.85 -5.58 -3.71
N ALA A 33 -13.30 -6.72 -4.13
CA ALA A 33 -11.92 -7.10 -3.84
C ALA A 33 -10.92 -6.10 -4.45
N HIS A 34 -11.11 -5.70 -5.72
CA HIS A 34 -10.24 -4.70 -6.34
C HIS A 34 -10.41 -3.28 -5.75
N PHE A 35 -11.60 -2.92 -5.25
CA PHE A 35 -11.78 -1.66 -4.53
C PHE A 35 -11.07 -1.67 -3.18
N LYS A 36 -11.16 -2.77 -2.43
CA LYS A 36 -10.43 -2.94 -1.16
C LYS A 36 -8.93 -2.87 -1.36
N GLU A 37 -8.42 -3.54 -2.39
CA GLU A 37 -7.01 -3.47 -2.74
C GLU A 37 -6.58 -2.03 -3.07
N ALA A 38 -7.32 -1.34 -3.93
CA ALA A 38 -7.03 0.05 -4.27
C ALA A 38 -7.08 0.96 -3.02
N ALA A 39 -8.04 0.76 -2.13
CA ALA A 39 -8.14 1.52 -0.88
C ALA A 39 -6.92 1.25 0.02
N ALA A 40 -6.49 0.00 0.17
CA ALA A 40 -5.30 -0.36 0.94
C ALA A 40 -4.02 0.27 0.37
N LEU A 41 -3.85 0.24 -0.96
CA LEU A 41 -2.70 0.87 -1.64
C LEU A 41 -2.71 2.39 -1.49
N ASN A 42 -3.87 3.05 -1.67
CA ASN A 42 -3.98 4.49 -1.48
C ASN A 42 -3.76 4.89 -0.01
N GLY A 43 -4.25 4.10 0.94
CA GLY A 43 -4.01 4.28 2.36
C GLY A 43 -2.51 4.21 2.68
N LEU A 44 -1.84 3.16 2.22
CA LEU A 44 -0.39 3.03 2.36
C LEU A 44 0.35 4.25 1.79
N LEU A 45 0.07 4.64 0.54
CA LEU A 45 0.77 5.78 -0.09
C LEU A 45 0.49 7.10 0.64
N LEU A 46 -0.72 7.26 1.19
CA LEU A 46 -1.04 8.40 2.05
C LEU A 46 -0.20 8.39 3.33
N ASP A 47 -0.17 7.27 4.05
CA ASP A 47 0.59 7.15 5.29
C ASP A 47 2.08 7.39 5.05
N LEU A 48 2.65 6.81 3.98
CA LEU A 48 4.03 7.07 3.56
C LEU A 48 4.27 8.55 3.25
N SER A 49 3.33 9.23 2.61
CA SER A 49 3.47 10.66 2.31
C SER A 49 3.47 11.54 3.56
N LEU A 50 2.81 11.09 4.64
CA LEU A 50 2.73 11.79 5.92
C LEU A 50 3.92 11.48 6.86
N LYS A 51 4.70 10.43 6.58
CA LYS A 51 5.85 10.06 7.42
C LYS A 51 6.96 11.09 7.36
N ARG A 52 7.09 11.87 8.44
CA ARG A 52 8.14 12.89 8.63
C ARG A 52 9.57 12.34 8.44
N ALA A 53 9.85 11.11 8.87
CA ALA A 53 11.17 10.51 8.68
C ALA A 53 11.54 10.33 7.19
N LEU A 54 10.55 10.21 6.30
CA LEU A 54 10.79 10.10 4.86
C LEU A 54 10.88 11.47 4.17
N ASN A 55 10.70 12.58 4.91
CA ASN A 55 10.92 13.91 4.37
C ASN A 55 12.42 14.24 4.36
N VAL A 56 13.14 13.56 3.48
CA VAL A 56 14.55 13.84 3.24
C VAL A 56 14.61 15.02 2.26
N GLY A 57 14.98 16.19 2.77
CA GLY A 57 15.16 17.38 1.93
C GLY A 57 16.20 17.15 0.84
N THR A 58 15.97 17.74 -0.33
CA THR A 58 16.98 17.82 -1.40
C THR A 58 17.51 19.26 -1.46
N PRO A 59 18.84 19.48 -1.49
CA PRO A 59 19.92 18.49 -1.40
C PRO A 59 20.04 17.84 0.00
N LEU A 60 20.61 16.63 0.07
CA LEU A 60 20.86 15.92 1.32
C LEU A 60 21.92 16.68 2.14
N ILE A 61 21.48 17.64 2.93
CA ILE A 61 22.34 18.27 3.94
C ILE A 61 22.29 17.36 5.15
N ALA A 62 23.29 16.50 5.28
CA ALA A 62 23.43 15.68 6.47
C ALA A 62 23.55 16.63 7.68
N ASP A 63 22.62 16.50 8.63
CA ASP A 63 22.70 17.30 9.84
C ASP A 63 23.84 16.74 10.69
N LEU A 64 24.96 17.46 10.71
CA LEU A 64 26.15 17.12 11.50
C LEU A 64 25.85 17.10 13.01
N ARG A 65 24.69 17.62 13.45
CA ARG A 65 24.22 17.58 14.83
C ARG A 65 23.30 16.39 15.13
N ALA A 66 23.04 15.52 14.15
CA ALA A 66 22.17 14.38 14.33
C ALA A 66 22.60 13.52 15.51
N THR A 67 21.68 13.35 16.46
CA THR A 67 21.93 12.65 17.71
C THR A 67 21.60 11.17 17.57
N ALA A 68 22.09 10.35 18.50
CA ALA A 68 21.66 8.96 18.62
C ALA A 68 20.14 8.82 18.82
N ALA A 69 19.50 9.81 19.46
CA ALA A 69 18.05 9.86 19.63
C ALA A 69 17.32 10.08 18.29
N ASP A 70 17.89 10.89 17.37
CA ASP A 70 17.35 11.08 16.02
C ASP A 70 17.41 9.79 15.21
N PHE A 71 18.51 9.05 15.31
CA PHE A 71 18.63 7.74 14.69
C PHE A 71 17.59 6.75 15.25
N GLY A 72 17.40 6.70 16.57
CA GLY A 72 16.39 5.84 17.20
C GLY A 72 14.98 6.09 16.68
N ARG A 73 14.56 7.36 16.65
CA ARG A 73 13.25 7.77 16.11
C ARG A 73 13.10 7.46 14.62
N CYS A 74 14.17 7.68 13.84
CA CYS A 74 14.18 7.33 12.42
C CYS A 74 14.00 5.82 12.21
N LYS A 75 14.74 5.01 12.95
CA LYS A 75 14.67 3.54 12.88
C LYS A 75 13.27 3.03 13.22
N GLU A 76 12.67 3.56 14.28
CA GLU A 76 11.30 3.22 14.68
C GLU A 76 10.29 3.58 13.58
N SER A 77 10.40 4.77 13.00
CA SER A 77 9.55 5.18 11.88
C SER A 77 9.68 4.27 10.65
N VAL A 78 10.87 3.75 10.37
CA VAL A 78 11.07 2.80 9.25
C VAL A 78 10.52 1.41 9.58
N LEU A 79 10.62 0.96 10.84
CA LEU A 79 9.98 -0.28 11.28
C LEU A 79 8.46 -0.22 11.12
N ASP A 80 7.85 0.90 11.51
CA ASP A 80 6.42 1.15 11.33
C ASP A 80 6.03 1.18 9.84
N THR A 81 6.82 1.89 9.01
CA THR A 81 6.66 1.90 7.55
C THR A 81 6.64 0.48 6.97
N ARG A 82 7.54 -0.39 7.42
CA ARG A 82 7.57 -1.80 7.02
C ARG A 82 6.31 -2.55 7.47
N GLY A 83 5.77 -2.21 8.65
CA GLY A 83 4.50 -2.72 9.16
C GLY A 83 3.34 -2.39 8.22
N LEU A 84 3.19 -1.11 7.86
CA LEU A 84 2.16 -0.63 6.93
C LEU A 84 2.25 -1.33 5.56
N ILE A 85 3.45 -1.48 5.01
CA ILE A 85 3.67 -2.20 3.76
C ILE A 85 3.21 -3.66 3.87
N ARG A 86 3.49 -4.33 4.99
CA ARG A 86 3.05 -5.70 5.24
C ARG A 86 1.53 -5.79 5.33
N GLU A 87 0.89 -4.86 6.02
CA GLU A 87 -0.57 -4.80 6.16
C GLU A 87 -1.25 -4.59 4.80
N ALA A 88 -0.78 -3.63 4.01
CA ALA A 88 -1.27 -3.41 2.64
C ALA A 88 -1.10 -4.67 1.77
N ARG A 89 0.01 -5.40 1.92
CA ARG A 89 0.27 -6.64 1.18
C ARG A 89 -0.70 -7.76 1.52
N ILE A 90 -1.17 -7.85 2.78
CA ILE A 90 -2.16 -8.85 3.21
C ILE A 90 -3.54 -8.57 2.59
N GLN A 91 -3.82 -7.30 2.24
CA GLN A 91 -5.09 -6.88 1.63
C GLN A 91 -5.12 -7.00 0.10
N LEU A 92 -4.03 -7.45 -0.53
CA LEU A 92 -3.98 -7.63 -1.99
C LEU A 92 -4.87 -8.78 -2.45
N THR A 93 -5.44 -8.64 -3.65
CA THR A 93 -6.11 -9.76 -4.30
C THR A 93 -5.11 -10.81 -4.82
N PRO A 94 -5.54 -12.07 -4.99
CA PRO A 94 -4.71 -13.09 -5.63
C PRO A 94 -4.24 -12.63 -7.01
N ASN A 95 -2.95 -12.82 -7.31
CA ASN A 95 -2.29 -12.36 -8.55
C ASN A 95 -2.28 -10.84 -8.76
N SER A 96 -2.43 -10.04 -7.69
CA SER A 96 -2.23 -8.60 -7.78
C SER A 96 -0.83 -8.26 -8.28
N GLY A 97 -0.75 -7.43 -9.32
CA GLY A 97 0.52 -6.87 -9.81
C GLY A 97 1.22 -5.96 -8.80
N ALA A 98 0.53 -5.52 -7.73
CA ALA A 98 1.12 -4.71 -6.68
C ALA A 98 2.02 -5.51 -5.72
N PHE A 99 1.93 -6.84 -5.72
CA PHE A 99 2.66 -7.68 -4.78
C PHE A 99 4.17 -7.46 -4.85
N ASP A 100 4.73 -7.46 -6.06
CA ASP A 100 6.17 -7.31 -6.26
C ASP A 100 6.66 -5.92 -5.86
N HIS A 101 5.87 -4.88 -6.12
CA HIS A 101 6.16 -3.52 -5.68
C HIS A 101 6.23 -3.43 -4.15
N LEU A 102 5.22 -3.97 -3.44
CA LEU A 102 5.22 -3.98 -1.98
C LEU A 102 6.35 -4.85 -1.40
N ALA A 103 6.71 -5.96 -2.06
CA ALA A 103 7.84 -6.78 -1.67
C ALA A 103 9.17 -6.02 -1.79
N ARG A 104 9.37 -5.26 -2.87
CA ARG A 104 10.56 -4.40 -3.06
C ARG A 104 10.61 -3.26 -2.04
N MET A 105 9.49 -2.60 -1.75
CA MET A 105 9.42 -1.59 -0.68
C MET A 105 9.80 -2.17 0.69
N ALA A 106 9.30 -3.36 1.03
CA ALA A 106 9.68 -4.05 2.27
C ALA A 106 11.19 -4.43 2.29
N GLY A 107 11.71 -4.86 1.13
CA GLY A 107 13.14 -5.12 0.93
C GLY A 107 14.00 -3.88 1.17
N ALA A 108 13.60 -2.73 0.64
CA ALA A 108 14.25 -1.44 0.85
C ALA A 108 14.30 -1.07 2.35
N CYS A 109 13.18 -1.25 3.07
CA CYS A 109 13.13 -1.02 4.52
C CYS A 109 14.11 -1.92 5.28
N ASN A 110 14.16 -3.21 4.93
CA ASN A 110 15.10 -4.15 5.56
C ASN A 110 16.56 -3.79 5.25
N LEU A 111 16.85 -3.35 4.02
CA LEU A 111 18.18 -2.91 3.62
C LEU A 111 18.63 -1.68 4.41
N PHE A 112 17.74 -0.71 4.61
CA PHE A 112 17.98 0.43 5.49
C PHE A 112 18.32 -0.04 6.91
N LEU A 113 17.44 -0.83 7.53
CA LEU A 113 17.59 -1.27 8.93
C LEU A 113 18.89 -2.04 9.15
N HIS A 114 19.28 -2.87 8.16
CA HIS A 114 20.54 -3.61 8.20
C HIS A 114 21.75 -2.68 8.06
N LYS A 115 21.79 -1.84 7.00
CA LYS A 115 22.93 -0.96 6.74
C LYS A 115 23.12 0.09 7.84
N SER A 116 22.04 0.71 8.31
CA SER A 116 22.07 1.68 9.41
C SER A 116 22.35 1.02 10.76
N GLY A 117 22.06 -0.27 10.92
CA GLY A 117 22.46 -1.03 12.10
C GLY A 117 23.98 -1.26 12.18
N ILE A 118 24.64 -1.43 11.03
CA ILE A 118 26.09 -1.60 10.94
C ILE A 118 26.82 -0.26 11.01
N LYS A 119 26.29 0.78 10.34
CA LYS A 119 26.88 2.13 10.27
C LYS A 119 25.84 3.19 10.65
N PRO A 120 25.53 3.36 11.94
CA PRO A 120 24.51 4.30 12.41
C PRO A 120 24.81 5.74 12.00
N GLU A 121 26.08 6.15 11.92
CA GLU A 121 26.49 7.50 11.53
C GLU A 121 26.11 7.86 10.09
N LYS A 122 25.82 6.86 9.25
CA LYS A 122 25.40 7.04 7.84
C LYS A 122 23.90 6.88 7.63
N TYR A 123 23.11 6.82 8.69
CA TYR A 123 21.67 6.52 8.58
C TYR A 123 20.94 7.50 7.66
N GLN A 124 21.27 8.80 7.68
CA GLN A 124 20.62 9.81 6.83
C GLN A 124 20.84 9.54 5.33
N PHE A 125 22.03 9.08 4.96
CA PHE A 125 22.32 8.65 3.59
C PHE A 125 21.47 7.43 3.21
N TYR A 126 21.42 6.42 4.08
CA TYR A 126 20.58 5.23 3.83
C TYR A 126 19.09 5.57 3.79
N LEU A 127 18.65 6.58 4.55
CA LEU A 127 17.27 7.06 4.57
C LEU A 127 16.91 7.76 3.25
N ALA A 128 17.83 8.54 2.67
CA ALA A 128 17.66 9.14 1.35
C ALA A 128 17.50 8.07 0.26
N VAL A 129 18.34 7.03 0.31
CA VAL A 129 18.24 5.88 -0.60
C VAL A 129 16.90 5.16 -0.41
N LEU A 130 16.46 4.96 0.84
CA LEU A 130 15.16 4.37 1.14
C LEU A 130 14.02 5.21 0.55
N GLN A 131 14.02 6.53 0.78
CA GLN A 131 12.99 7.42 0.25
C GLN A 131 12.92 7.33 -1.28
N SER A 132 14.06 7.38 -1.97
CA SER A 132 14.10 7.24 -3.43
C SER A 132 13.50 5.91 -3.90
N GLN A 133 13.89 4.80 -3.27
CA GLN A 133 13.35 3.47 -3.62
C GLN A 133 11.84 3.37 -3.36
N LEU A 134 11.34 3.95 -2.26
CA LEU A 134 9.91 3.99 -1.98
C LEU A 134 9.16 4.88 -2.98
N ASP A 135 9.75 6.01 -3.41
CA ASP A 135 9.15 6.89 -4.41
C ASP A 135 9.04 6.20 -5.78
N ASP A 136 10.08 5.49 -6.21
CA ASP A 136 10.09 4.75 -7.48
C ASP A 136 9.01 3.65 -7.53
N GLU A 137 8.86 2.88 -6.44
CA GLU A 137 7.81 1.87 -6.33
C GLU A 137 6.42 2.51 -6.21
N ALA A 138 6.28 3.64 -5.51
CA ALA A 138 5.02 4.37 -5.41
C ALA A 138 4.57 4.91 -6.78
N ARG A 139 5.49 5.43 -7.60
CA ARG A 139 5.20 5.83 -8.99
C ARG A 139 4.76 4.64 -9.83
N SER A 140 5.45 3.51 -9.67
CA SER A 140 5.13 2.30 -10.40
C SER A 140 3.74 1.76 -10.04
N LEU A 141 3.38 1.75 -8.76
CA LEU A 141 2.03 1.39 -8.28
C LEU A 141 0.94 2.31 -8.84
N ALA A 142 1.23 3.61 -8.97
CA ALA A 142 0.30 4.61 -9.47
C ALA A 142 0.05 4.55 -11.00
N THR A 143 0.74 3.66 -11.72
CA THR A 143 0.38 3.35 -13.12
C THR A 143 -0.99 2.69 -13.23
N SER A 144 -1.47 2.07 -12.15
CA SER A 144 -2.83 1.54 -12.03
C SER A 144 -3.85 2.68 -11.89
N LYS A 145 -4.92 2.66 -12.69
CA LYS A 145 -5.97 3.70 -12.73
C LYS A 145 -6.65 4.00 -11.39
N ARG A 146 -6.53 3.13 -10.39
CA ARG A 146 -7.18 3.25 -9.08
C ARG A 146 -6.24 3.66 -7.95
N VAL A 147 -4.96 3.84 -8.24
CA VAL A 147 -3.93 4.18 -7.25
C VAL A 147 -3.42 5.58 -7.55
N THR A 148 -3.53 6.47 -6.55
CA THR A 148 -3.06 7.85 -6.68
C THR A 148 -1.62 7.94 -6.19
N TYR A 149 -0.73 8.42 -7.04
CA TYR A 149 0.66 8.69 -6.65
C TYR A 149 0.70 9.73 -5.52
N ARG A 150 1.48 9.41 -4.48
CA ARG A 150 1.85 10.34 -3.41
C ARG A 150 3.32 10.11 -3.09
N SER A 151 4.12 11.18 -3.09
CA SER A 151 5.54 11.08 -2.81
C SER A 151 5.79 10.86 -1.31
N PRO A 152 6.60 9.87 -0.91
CA PRO A 152 6.90 9.61 0.49
C PRO A 152 7.49 10.83 1.22
N GLY A 153 6.98 11.14 2.40
CA GLY A 153 7.41 12.25 3.25
C GLY A 153 7.05 13.66 2.77
N LYS A 154 6.56 13.85 1.53
CA LYS A 154 6.29 15.18 0.96
C LYS A 154 5.15 15.93 1.67
N SER A 155 4.20 15.20 2.25
CA SER A 155 3.01 15.77 2.91
C SER A 155 3.18 15.91 4.43
N ALA A 156 4.34 15.54 4.98
CA ALA A 156 4.55 15.45 6.43
C ALA A 156 4.29 16.75 7.22
N TYR A 157 4.35 17.91 6.55
CA TYR A 157 4.07 19.21 7.17
C TYR A 157 2.84 19.92 6.59
N LEU A 158 2.20 19.36 5.56
CA LEU A 158 0.95 19.91 5.01
C LEU A 158 -0.24 19.67 5.96
N SER A 159 -0.20 18.62 6.80
CA SER A 159 -1.23 18.33 7.79
C SER A 159 -1.12 19.17 9.08
N ALA A 160 -0.18 20.11 9.16
CA ALA A 160 0.07 20.95 10.35
C ALA A 160 -0.34 22.42 10.13
N MET A 161 -1.00 22.73 9.02
CA MET A 161 -1.40 24.10 8.62
C MET A 161 -2.92 24.32 8.59
N ASP A 162 -3.71 23.37 9.08
CA ASP A 162 -5.14 23.50 9.38
C ASP A 162 -5.38 23.43 10.90
#